data_AF-A0A4Y8N4F0-F1
#
_entry.id   AF-A0A4Y8N4F0-F1
#
_cell.length_a   1.000
_cell.length_b   1.000
_cell.length_c   1.000
_cell.angle_alpha   90.00
_cell.angle_beta   90.00
_cell.angle_gamma   90.00
#
_symmetry.space_group_name_H-M   'P 1'
#
loop_
_entity.id
_entity.type
_entity.pdbx_description
1 polymer ?
#
loop_
_entity_poly.entity_id
_entity_poly.type
_entity_poly.pdbx_seq_one_letter_code
_entity_poly.pdbx_strand_id
1 'polypeptide(L)'
;MSGLSLLATTREITAGASLNPKDEIRAIVRALNKTAQQARTASGRMVRADGYNIKASAIKRSFTIERATPGKLSVTLRRQVRQSRCAVPR
;
A
#
# COMPACT_ATOMS: atom_id res chain seq x y z
N MET A 1 -5.95 -19.44 40.54
CA MET A 1 -4.79 -19.40 39.62
C MET A 1 -5.12 -20.24 38.41
N SER A 2 -5.69 -19.65 37.37
CA SER A 2 -6.08 -20.37 36.15
C SER A 2 -4.99 -20.16 35.11
N GLY A 3 -4.11 -21.15 34.95
CA GLY A 3 -3.12 -21.18 33.88
C GLY A 3 -3.80 -21.51 32.55
N LEU A 4 -3.54 -20.70 31.52
CA LEU A 4 -3.94 -20.99 30.14
C LEU A 4 -2.80 -21.77 29.47
N SER A 5 -3.02 -23.07 29.23
CA SER A 5 -2.14 -23.88 28.38
C SER A 5 -2.53 -23.67 26.92
N LEU A 6 -1.70 -22.92 26.19
CA LEU A 6 -1.86 -22.68 24.76
C LEU A 6 -1.07 -23.73 23.97
N LEU A 7 -1.76 -24.79 23.52
CA LEU A 7 -1.29 -25.66 22.45
C LEU A 7 -1.74 -25.05 21.11
N ALA A 8 -0.90 -24.17 20.56
CA ALA A 8 -1.17 -23.49 19.29
C ALA A 8 -1.00 -24.46 18.11
N THR A 9 -2.10 -25.13 17.75
CA THR A 9 -2.22 -25.82 16.46
C THR A 9 -2.53 -24.77 15.40
N THR A 10 -1.59 -24.54 14.49
CA THR A 10 -1.51 -23.42 13.53
C THR A 10 -2.59 -23.35 12.44
N ARG A 11 -3.75 -24.02 12.60
CA ARG A 11 -4.78 -24.11 11.55
C ARG A 11 -6.11 -23.43 11.87
N GLU A 12 -6.36 -23.03 13.11
CA GLU A 12 -7.70 -22.58 13.52
C GLU A 12 -7.69 -21.33 14.42
N ILE A 13 -6.82 -20.35 14.15
CA ILE A 13 -7.12 -18.97 14.58
C ILE A 13 -8.06 -18.34 13.54
N THR A 14 -9.15 -19.04 13.22
CA THR A 14 -10.36 -18.43 12.69
C THR A 14 -11.24 -18.12 13.90
N ALA A 15 -10.68 -17.38 14.86
CA ALA A 15 -11.47 -16.79 15.91
C ALA A 15 -12.46 -15.85 15.21
N GLY A 16 -13.72 -16.26 15.17
CA GLY A 16 -14.84 -15.51 14.62
C GLY A 16 -15.04 -14.22 15.39
N ALA A 17 -14.22 -13.22 15.10
CA ALA A 17 -14.54 -11.84 15.37
C ALA A 17 -15.51 -11.43 14.27
N SER A 18 -16.82 -11.43 14.58
CA SER A 18 -17.78 -10.63 13.82
C SER A 18 -17.38 -9.16 14.02
N LEU A 19 -16.41 -8.70 13.25
CA LEU A 19 -15.98 -7.32 13.30
C LEU A 19 -17.16 -6.46 12.87
N ASN A 20 -17.38 -5.35 13.58
CA ASN A 20 -18.32 -4.35 13.11
C ASN A 20 -17.97 -4.00 11.66
N PRO A 21 -18.95 -3.84 10.75
CA PRO A 21 -18.67 -3.55 9.33
C PRO A 21 -17.73 -2.35 9.13
N LYS A 22 -17.78 -1.37 10.05
CA LYS A 22 -16.88 -0.21 10.08
C LYS A 22 -15.42 -0.59 10.33
N ASP A 23 -15.16 -1.56 11.20
CA ASP A 23 -13.82 -2.01 11.55
C ASP A 23 -13.23 -2.92 10.48
N GLU A 24 -14.08 -3.71 9.82
CA GLU A 24 -13.70 -4.46 8.62
C GLU A 24 -13.25 -3.53 7.48
N ILE A 25 -14.05 -2.51 7.17
CA ILE A 25 -13.69 -1.49 6.15
C ILE A 25 -12.37 -0.81 6.49
N ARG A 26 -12.15 -0.46 7.77
CA ARG A 26 -10.86 0.14 8.22
C ARG A 26 -9.69 -0.84 8.06
N ALA A 27 -9.89 -2.11 8.38
CA ALA A 27 -8.88 -3.14 8.21
C ALA A 27 -8.51 -3.32 6.73
N ILE A 28 -9.51 -3.38 5.84
CA ILE A 28 -9.32 -3.45 4.38
C ILE A 28 -8.54 -2.22 3.87
N VAL A 29 -8.93 -1.01 4.26
CA VAL A 29 -8.24 0.22 3.86
C VAL A 29 -6.77 0.21 4.32
N ARG A 30 -6.48 -0.27 5.54
CA ARG A 30 -5.10 -0.41 6.04
C ARG A 30 -4.31 -1.43 5.24
N ALA A 31 -4.90 -2.60 4.97
CA ALA A 31 -4.28 -3.66 4.18
C ALA A 31 -3.93 -3.16 2.77
N LEU A 32 -4.90 -2.57 2.07
CA LEU A 32 -4.72 -2.01 0.73
C LEU A 32 -3.60 -0.95 0.68
N ASN A 33 -3.60 -0.02 1.63
CA ASN A 33 -2.58 1.02 1.69
C ASN A 33 -1.18 0.46 2.02
N LYS A 34 -1.09 -0.59 2.84
CA LYS A 34 0.18 -1.29 3.13
C LYS A 34 0.71 -2.01 1.90
N THR A 35 -0.13 -2.75 1.19
CA THR A 35 0.24 -3.45 -0.05
C THR A 35 0.72 -2.45 -1.11
N ALA A 36 0.08 -1.29 -1.23
CA ALA A 36 0.51 -0.25 -2.17
C ALA A 36 1.90 0.32 -1.85
N GLN A 37 2.23 0.49 -0.57
CA GLN A 37 3.57 0.92 -0.16
C GLN A 37 4.63 -0.14 -0.46
N GLN A 38 4.31 -1.42 -0.24
CA GLN A 38 5.17 -2.54 -0.59
C GLN A 38 5.38 -2.61 -2.11
N ALA A 39 4.32 -2.51 -2.91
CA ALA A 39 4.38 -2.49 -4.37
C ALA A 39 5.27 -1.35 -4.88
N ARG A 40 5.09 -0.11 -4.38
CA ARG A 40 5.96 1.03 -4.74
C ARG A 40 7.44 0.75 -4.45
N THR A 41 7.72 0.10 -3.32
CA THR A 41 9.09 -0.25 -2.94
C THR A 41 9.67 -1.32 -3.85
N ALA A 42 8.90 -2.36 -4.15
CA ALA A 42 9.28 -3.43 -5.07
C ALA A 42 9.53 -2.89 -6.49
N SER A 43 8.59 -2.12 -7.05
CA SER A 43 8.77 -1.47 -8.36
C SER A 43 10.00 -0.58 -8.39
N GLY A 44 10.26 0.18 -7.31
CA GLY A 44 11.46 1.02 -7.21
C GLY A 44 12.77 0.22 -7.22
N ARG A 45 12.77 -1.00 -6.65
CA ARG A 45 13.92 -1.91 -6.70
C ARG A 45 14.10 -2.50 -8.10
N MET A 46 13.01 -2.91 -8.75
CA MET A 46 13.04 -3.46 -10.13
C MET A 46 13.62 -2.43 -11.11
N VAL A 47 13.10 -1.21 -11.12
CA VAL A 47 13.60 -0.13 -12.01
C VAL A 47 15.08 0.19 -11.76
N ARG A 48 15.56 0.02 -10.52
CA ARG A 48 16.97 0.22 -10.20
C ARG A 48 17.84 -0.96 -10.64
N ALA A 49 17.31 -2.17 -10.58
CA ALA A 49 17.98 -3.38 -11.06
C ALA A 49 18.14 -3.37 -12.58
N ASP A 50 17.20 -2.77 -13.32
CA ASP A 50 17.25 -2.64 -14.78
C ASP A 50 18.38 -1.73 -15.30
N GLY A 51 19.17 -1.09 -14.42
CA GLY A 51 20.45 -0.49 -14.81
C GLY A 51 20.40 0.87 -15.51
N TYR A 52 19.23 1.53 -15.58
CA TYR A 52 19.07 2.84 -16.24
C TYR A 52 19.84 4.02 -15.59
N ASN A 53 20.73 3.78 -14.62
CA ASN A 53 21.45 4.81 -13.84
C ASN A 53 20.55 5.90 -13.24
N ILE A 54 19.26 5.62 -13.06
CA ILE A 54 18.32 6.55 -12.45
C ILE A 54 18.55 6.57 -10.94
N LYS A 55 18.68 7.77 -10.37
CA LYS A 55 18.79 7.96 -8.92
C LYS A 55 17.55 7.37 -8.23
N ALA A 56 17.74 6.61 -7.15
CA ALA A 56 16.64 6.00 -6.40
C ALA A 56 15.61 7.03 -5.91
N SER A 57 16.04 8.25 -5.60
CA SER A 57 15.16 9.37 -5.24
C SER A 57 14.27 9.81 -6.40
N ALA A 58 14.75 9.79 -7.64
CA ALA A 58 13.97 10.12 -8.83
C ALA A 58 12.93 9.04 -9.15
N ILE A 59 13.31 7.76 -9.05
CA ILE A 59 12.39 6.62 -9.22
C ILE A 59 11.27 6.68 -8.17
N LYS A 60 11.60 6.94 -6.90
CA LYS A 60 10.58 7.07 -5.86
C LYS A 60 9.63 8.25 -6.12
N ARG A 61 10.13 9.36 -6.66
CA ARG A 61 9.34 10.55 -7.01
C ARG A 61 8.50 10.37 -8.27
N SER A 62 8.81 9.41 -9.14
CA SER A 62 7.99 9.13 -10.32
C SER A 62 6.77 8.26 -10.02
N PHE A 63 6.66 7.69 -8.81
CA PHE A 63 5.50 6.90 -8.39
C PHE A 63 4.67 7.64 -7.34
N THR A 64 3.39 7.85 -7.64
CA THR A 64 2.39 8.39 -6.72
C THR A 64 1.39 7.29 -6.39
N ILE A 65 1.02 7.19 -5.10
CA ILE A 65 -0.02 6.26 -4.63
C ILE A 65 -1.30 7.05 -4.41
N GLU A 66 -2.34 6.72 -5.15
CA GLU A 66 -3.71 7.13 -4.81
C GLU A 66 -4.24 6.19 -3.74
N ARG A 67 -4.38 6.71 -2.51
CA ARG A 67 -4.67 5.89 -1.32
C ARG A 67 -6.12 5.43 -1.29
N ALA A 68 -6.35 4.25 -0.72
CA ALA A 68 -7.69 3.79 -0.42
C ALA A 68 -8.26 4.58 0.77
N THR A 69 -9.55 4.88 0.70
CA THR A 69 -10.34 5.50 1.76
C THR A 69 -11.56 4.63 2.06
N PRO A 70 -12.25 4.81 3.20
CA PRO A 70 -13.45 4.03 3.52
C PRO A 70 -14.56 4.12 2.46
N GLY A 71 -14.64 5.24 1.73
CA GLY A 71 -15.58 5.41 0.60
C GLY A 71 -15.05 4.95 -0.76
N LYS A 72 -13.76 4.61 -0.86
CA LYS A 72 -13.10 4.16 -2.10
C LYS A 72 -12.05 3.10 -1.77
N LEU A 73 -12.45 1.84 -1.84
CA LEU A 73 -11.63 0.66 -1.52
C LEU A 73 -10.72 0.23 -2.68
N SER A 74 -10.12 1.20 -3.38
CA SER A 74 -9.21 0.94 -4.49
C SER A 74 -7.91 1.71 -4.27
N VAL A 75 -6.77 1.10 -4.60
CA VAL A 75 -5.48 1.79 -4.64
C VAL A 75 -4.96 1.79 -6.06
N THR A 76 -4.53 2.96 -6.53
CA THR A 76 -3.92 3.10 -7.85
C THR A 76 -2.48 3.57 -7.69
N LEU A 77 -1.53 2.86 -8.30
CA LEU A 77 -0.15 3.33 -8.43
C LEU A 77 -0.04 4.07 -9.77
N ARG A 78 0.20 5.37 -9.73
CA ARG A 78 0.30 6.22 -10.92
C ARG A 78 1.72 6.70 -11.14
N ARG A 79 2.07 6.94 -12.40
CA ARG A 79 3.27 7.71 -12.78
C ARG A 79 3.03 9.19 -12.49
N GLN A 80 3.93 9.83 -11.74
CA GLN A 80 3.94 11.27 -11.58
C GLN A 80 4.55 11.91 -12.83
N VAL A 81 3.70 12.53 -13.66
CA VAL A 81 4.16 13.42 -14.73
C VAL A 81 4.31 14.81 -14.11
N ARG A 82 5.53 15.35 -14.09
CA ARG A 82 5.70 16.79 -13.83
C ARG A 82 5.04 17.52 -14.99
N GLN A 83 3.80 18.00 -14.81
CA GLN A 83 3.28 19.06 -15.66
C GLN A 83 4.17 20.27 -15.43
N SER A 84 5.12 20.48 -16.33
CA SER A 84 5.73 21.79 -16.53
C SER A 84 4.58 22.74 -16.85
N ARG A 85 4.22 23.58 -15.88
CA ARG A 85 3.38 24.76 -16.13
C ARG A 85 4.19 25.69 -17.03
N CYS A 86 4.23 25.41 -18.32
CA CYS A 86 4.49 26.44 -19.31
C CYS A 86 3.21 27.26 -19.36
N ALA A 87 3.21 28.40 -18.66
CA ALA A 87 2.20 29.41 -18.89
C ALA A 87 2.29 29.79 -20.37
N VAL A 88 1.23 29.54 -21.13
CA VAL A 88 1.09 30.05 -22.50
C VAL A 88 0.81 31.55 -22.34
N PRO A 89 1.73 32.45 -22.72
CA PRO A 89 1.41 33.87 -22.77
C PRO A 89 0.37 34.08 -23.89
N ARG A 90 -0.67 34.88 -23.60
CA ARG A 90 -1.67 35.30 -24.58
C ARG A 90 -1.07 36.29 -25.57
#